data_AF-A0A967IKU5-F1
#
_entry.id   AF-A0A967IKU5-F1
#
_cell.length_a   1.000
_cell.length_b   1.000
_cell.length_c   1.000
_cell.angle_alpha   90.00
_cell.angle_beta   90.00
_cell.angle_gamma   90.00
#
_symmetry.space_group_name_H-M   'P 1'
#
loop_
_entity.id
_entity.type
_entity.pdbx_description
1 polymer ?
#
loop_
_entity_poly.entity_id
_entity_poly.type
_entity_poly.pdbx_seq_one_letter_code
_entity_poly.pdbx_strand_id
1 'polypeptide(L)'
;MMNIKSPRSIIILAIVFGLTFVALDILIDVTFFYNESFPENILSNKGELVFRILFLSCFLFFGAFIFEVFRKQKAMQNALIQTNRAAEDERAKLKAVLDNLGVGVIIQGLDYKVQYENRFQQESFGNHVGEICYKAYEGLDDLCPH
;
A
#
# COMPACT_ATOMS: atom_id res chain seq x y z
N MET A 1 -15.69 15.39 0.32
CA MET A 1 -14.75 14.26 0.46
C MET A 1 -13.33 14.80 0.29
N MET A 2 -12.55 14.92 1.37
CA MET A 2 -11.21 15.51 1.32
C MET A 2 -10.20 14.51 0.76
N ASN A 3 -9.56 14.84 -0.36
CA ASN A 3 -8.62 13.98 -1.07
C ASN A 3 -7.23 14.08 -0.43
N ILE A 4 -6.90 13.18 0.50
CA ILE A 4 -5.63 13.16 1.24
C ILE A 4 -4.53 12.61 0.32
N LYS A 5 -4.06 13.42 -0.65
CA LYS A 5 -3.06 13.00 -1.64
C LYS A 5 -1.61 13.26 -1.21
N SER A 6 -1.37 14.20 -0.29
CA SER A 6 -0.02 14.65 0.03
C SER A 6 0.31 14.52 1.52
N PRO A 7 1.56 14.17 1.88
CA PRO A 7 2.01 14.12 3.28
C PRO A 7 1.83 15.46 4.00
N ARG A 8 1.91 16.58 3.27
CA ARG A 8 1.68 17.94 3.80
C ARG A 8 0.23 18.16 4.20
N SER A 9 -0.71 17.53 3.50
CA SER A 9 -2.15 17.62 3.80
C SER A 9 -2.48 17.01 5.17
N ILE A 10 -1.73 16.00 5.62
CA ILE A 10 -1.94 15.35 6.94
C ILE A 10 -1.54 16.29 8.07
N ILE A 11 -0.39 16.96 7.94
CA ILE A 11 0.07 17.93 8.95
C ILE A 11 -0.88 19.13 9.00
N ILE A 12 -1.30 19.65 7.84
CA ILE A 12 -2.29 20.74 7.77
C ILE A 12 -3.61 20.32 8.41
N LEU A 13 -4.08 19.10 8.17
CA LEU A 13 -5.28 18.56 8.79
C LEU A 13 -5.15 18.53 10.33
N ALA A 14 -4.02 18.05 10.86
CA ALA A 14 -3.77 18.00 12.30
C ALA A 14 -3.77 19.41 12.92
N ILE A 15 -3.17 20.39 12.25
CA ILE A 15 -3.17 21.79 12.70
C ILE A 15 -4.61 22.36 12.69
N VAL A 16 -5.36 22.16 11.60
CA VAL A 16 -6.74 22.67 11.48
C VAL A 16 -7.66 22.05 12.53
N PHE A 17 -7.55 20.75 12.79
CA PHE A 17 -8.33 20.09 13.83
C PHE A 17 -7.95 20.60 15.23
N GLY A 18 -6.65 20.75 15.52
CA GLY A 18 -6.19 21.29 16.78
C GLY A 18 -6.69 22.72 17.04
N LEU A 19 -6.62 23.60 16.02
CA LEU A 19 -7.11 24.98 16.12
C LEU A 19 -8.63 25.05 16.27
N THR A 20 -9.38 24.23 15.52
CA THR A 20 -10.84 24.15 15.63
C THR A 20 -11.27 23.70 17.02
N PHE A 21 -10.56 22.72 17.59
CA PHE A 21 -10.83 22.23 18.94
C PHE A 21 -10.63 23.31 20.00
N VAL A 22 -9.51 24.06 19.92
CA VAL A 22 -9.23 25.18 20.83
C VAL A 22 -10.27 26.29 20.69
N ALA A 23 -10.71 26.61 19.47
CA ALA A 23 -11.74 27.62 19.25
C ALA A 23 -13.10 27.21 19.83
N LEU A 24 -13.46 25.93 19.72
CA LEU A 24 -14.69 25.38 20.30
C LEU A 24 -14.65 25.39 21.84
N ASP A 25 -13.51 25.05 22.42
CA ASP A 25 -13.27 25.11 23.88
C ASP A 25 -13.49 26.54 24.40
N ILE A 26 -12.84 27.53 23.80
CA ILE A 26 -13.02 28.96 24.14
C ILE A 26 -14.49 29.40 23.98
N LEU A 27 -15.17 28.96 22.91
CA LEU A 27 -16.57 29.31 22.67
C LEU A 27 -17.49 28.72 23.75
N ILE A 28 -17.25 27.47 24.15
CA ILE A 28 -17.99 26.80 25.23
C ILE A 28 -17.78 27.55 26.55
N ASP A 29 -16.54 27.92 26.88
CA ASP A 29 -16.24 28.63 28.14
C ASP A 29 -16.94 30.00 28.21
N VAL A 30 -16.93 30.76 27.10
CA VAL A 30 -17.60 32.06 27.01
C VAL A 30 -19.13 31.94 27.06
N THR A 31 -19.71 30.91 26.43
CA THR A 31 -21.17 30.77 26.34
C THR A 31 -21.80 30.08 27.55
N PHE A 32 -21.08 29.17 28.20
CA PHE A 32 -21.63 28.30 29.25
C PHE A 32 -21.15 28.64 30.66
N PHE A 33 -19.93 29.21 30.84
CA PHE A 33 -19.29 29.24 32.15
C PHE A 33 -19.10 30.64 32.78
N TYR A 34 -19.04 31.77 32.06
CA TYR A 34 -18.82 33.09 32.70
C TYR A 34 -19.47 34.31 32.01
N ASN A 35 -19.98 35.24 32.83
CA ASN A 35 -20.60 36.53 32.47
C ASN A 35 -19.56 37.68 32.36
N GLU A 36 -18.27 37.36 32.12
CA GLU A 36 -17.15 38.33 32.17
C GLU A 36 -16.37 38.45 30.84
N SER A 37 -15.71 39.61 30.68
CA SER A 37 -15.03 40.06 29.45
C SER A 37 -13.81 39.22 29.03
N PHE A 38 -13.77 38.94 27.72
CA PHE A 38 -12.83 38.09 26.96
C PHE A 38 -11.33 38.11 27.33
N PRO A 39 -10.67 39.25 27.65
CA PRO A 39 -9.20 39.27 27.76
C PRO A 39 -8.63 38.68 29.06
N GLU A 40 -9.36 38.72 30.18
CA GLU A 40 -8.84 38.32 31.50
C GLU A 40 -8.90 36.81 31.73
N ASN A 41 -9.77 36.11 31.00
CA ASN A 41 -9.99 34.67 31.16
C ASN A 41 -8.87 33.81 30.52
N ILE A 42 -8.16 34.34 29.53
CA ILE A 42 -7.14 33.58 28.76
C ILE A 42 -5.90 33.22 29.60
N LEU A 43 -5.56 34.01 30.64
CA LEU A 43 -4.33 33.86 31.42
C LEU A 43 -4.51 33.64 32.93
N SER A 44 -5.71 33.86 33.47
CA SER A 44 -5.93 33.86 34.93
C SER A 44 -6.08 32.46 35.52
N ASN A 45 -6.68 31.52 34.79
CA ASN A 45 -6.92 30.16 35.27
C ASN A 45 -5.80 29.19 34.88
N LYS A 46 -4.88 28.94 35.82
CA LYS A 46 -3.70 28.06 35.61
C LYS A 46 -4.08 26.63 35.18
N GLY A 47 -5.26 26.13 35.57
CA GLY A 47 -5.70 24.78 35.18
C GLY A 47 -6.03 24.67 33.69
N GLU A 48 -6.77 25.65 33.16
CA GLU A 48 -7.28 25.68 31.79
C GLU A 48 -6.14 25.84 30.75
N LEU A 49 -5.15 26.69 31.06
CA LEU A 49 -3.96 26.87 30.22
C LEU A 49 -3.17 25.56 30.05
N VAL A 50 -3.04 24.78 31.13
CA VAL A 50 -2.31 23.50 31.10
C VAL A 50 -3.03 22.48 30.21
N PHE A 51 -4.36 22.39 30.28
CA PHE A 51 -5.12 21.50 29.40
C PHE A 51 -4.95 21.88 27.93
N ARG A 52 -5.01 23.17 27.58
CA ARG A 52 -4.85 23.64 26.20
C ARG A 52 -3.46 23.33 25.63
N ILE A 53 -2.40 23.55 26.42
CA ILE A 53 -1.02 23.22 26.02
C ILE A 53 -0.88 21.69 25.84
N LEU A 54 -1.44 20.90 26.75
CA LEU A 54 -1.42 19.44 26.67
C LEU A 54 -2.12 18.94 25.41
N PHE A 55 -3.32 19.42 25.09
CA PHE A 55 -4.02 19.05 23.86
C PHE A 55 -3.26 19.45 22.60
N LEU A 56 -2.72 20.67 22.54
CA LEU A 56 -1.97 21.15 21.38
C LEU A 56 -0.70 20.31 21.16
N SER A 57 0.01 19.96 22.23
CA SER A 57 1.16 19.06 22.16
C SER A 57 0.78 17.66 21.65
N CYS A 58 -0.38 17.15 22.08
CA CYS A 58 -0.87 15.83 21.69
C CYS A 58 -1.23 15.78 20.19
N PHE A 59 -1.87 16.83 19.66
CA PHE A 59 -2.17 16.95 18.23
C PHE A 59 -0.91 17.04 17.37
N LEU A 60 0.11 17.78 17.82
CA LEU A 60 1.39 17.87 17.09
C LEU A 60 2.13 16.53 17.09
N PHE A 61 2.19 15.84 18.23
CA PHE A 61 2.79 14.51 18.34
C PHE A 61 2.04 13.50 17.47
N PHE A 62 0.71 13.45 17.55
CA PHE A 62 -0.12 12.55 16.76
C PHE A 62 0.01 12.84 15.27
N GLY A 63 -0.01 14.11 14.86
CA GLY A 63 0.21 14.52 13.47
C GLY A 63 1.57 14.06 12.92
N ALA A 64 2.64 14.23 13.70
CA ALA A 64 3.98 13.77 13.34
C ALA A 64 4.06 12.24 13.26
N PHE A 65 3.43 11.53 14.21
CA PHE A 65 3.36 10.07 14.22
C PHE A 65 2.65 9.53 12.98
N ILE A 66 1.45 10.06 12.66
CA ILE A 66 0.70 9.66 11.47
C ILE A 66 1.48 9.98 10.20
N PHE A 67 2.14 11.16 10.13
CA PHE A 67 3.01 11.50 9.01
C PHE A 67 4.11 10.45 8.78
N GLU A 68 4.79 10.02 9.86
CA GLU A 68 5.86 9.03 9.77
C GLU A 68 5.35 7.66 9.29
N VAL A 69 4.22 7.21 9.85
CA VAL A 69 3.58 5.94 9.47
C VAL A 69 3.19 5.96 7.99
N PHE A 70 2.52 7.00 7.53
CA PHE A 70 2.10 7.13 6.12
C PHE A 70 3.29 7.24 5.17
N ARG A 71 4.36 7.96 5.57
CA ARG A 71 5.59 8.07 4.78
C ARG A 71 6.21 6.69 4.55
N LYS A 72 6.33 5.89 5.61
CA LYS A 72 6.88 4.52 5.52
C LYS A 72 6.00 3.62 4.66
N GLN A 73 4.69 3.65 4.83
CA GLN A 73 3.78 2.84 4.01
C GLN A 73 3.88 3.17 2.52
N LYS A 74 3.85 4.45 2.16
CA LYS A 74 3.93 4.87 0.75
C LYS A 74 5.27 4.54 0.12
N ALA A 75 6.37 4.68 0.86
CA ALA A 75 7.70 4.30 0.40
C ALA A 75 7.77 2.79 0.12
N MET A 76 7.24 1.96 1.04
CA MET A 76 7.21 0.50 0.88
C MET A 76 6.30 0.07 -0.29
N GLN A 77 5.13 0.68 -0.43
CA GLN A 77 4.22 0.41 -1.53
C GLN A 77 4.86 0.77 -2.89
N ASN A 78 5.52 1.92 -2.98
CA ASN A 78 6.21 2.32 -4.20
C ASN A 78 7.39 1.39 -4.53
N ALA A 79 8.17 0.98 -3.53
CA ALA A 79 9.25 0.02 -3.71
C ALA A 79 8.71 -1.33 -4.20
N LEU A 80 7.62 -1.83 -3.61
CA LEU A 80 6.96 -3.06 -4.05
C LEU A 80 6.49 -2.98 -5.51
N ILE A 81 5.86 -1.87 -5.89
CA ILE A 81 5.41 -1.64 -7.27
C ILE A 81 6.61 -1.61 -8.23
N GLN A 82 7.71 -0.96 -7.86
CA GLN A 82 8.91 -0.90 -8.70
C GLN A 82 9.56 -2.27 -8.87
N THR A 83 9.71 -3.05 -7.79
CA THR A 83 10.25 -4.41 -7.86
C THR A 83 9.37 -5.33 -8.70
N ASN A 84 8.05 -5.26 -8.54
CA ASN A 84 7.12 -6.08 -9.31
C ASN A 84 7.18 -5.73 -10.82
N ARG A 85 7.18 -4.43 -11.16
CA ARG A 85 7.33 -3.99 -12.56
C ARG A 85 8.63 -4.48 -13.20
N ALA A 86 9.75 -4.40 -12.49
CA ALA A 86 11.02 -4.89 -13.02
C ALA A 86 10.98 -6.41 -13.29
N ALA A 87 10.39 -7.18 -12.39
CA ALA A 87 10.20 -8.62 -12.56
C ALA A 87 9.22 -8.95 -13.72
N GLU A 88 8.13 -8.19 -13.86
CA GLU A 88 7.20 -8.31 -14.97
C GLU A 88 7.86 -7.97 -16.31
N ASP A 89 8.68 -6.93 -16.37
CA ASP A 89 9.44 -6.53 -17.57
C ASP A 89 10.45 -7.61 -17.99
N GLU A 90 11.17 -8.19 -17.03
CA GLU A 90 12.10 -9.29 -17.29
C GLU A 90 11.36 -10.54 -17.79
N ARG A 91 10.25 -10.90 -17.12
CA ARG A 91 9.38 -12.01 -17.54
C ARG A 91 8.81 -11.78 -18.94
N ALA A 92 8.39 -10.56 -19.26
CA ALA A 92 7.85 -10.21 -20.57
C ALA A 92 8.92 -10.33 -21.67
N LYS A 93 10.16 -9.91 -21.41
CA LYS A 93 11.29 -10.07 -22.33
C LYS A 93 11.60 -11.55 -22.57
N LEU A 94 11.70 -12.36 -21.51
CA LEU A 94 11.94 -13.80 -21.64
C LEU A 94 10.82 -14.47 -22.44
N LYS A 95 9.57 -14.19 -22.11
CA LYS A 95 8.41 -14.69 -22.85
C LYS A 95 8.46 -14.31 -24.32
N ALA A 96 8.79 -13.06 -24.64
CA ALA A 96 8.92 -12.60 -26.02
C ALA A 96 10.01 -13.36 -26.77
N VAL A 97 11.16 -13.65 -26.14
CA VAL A 97 12.21 -14.47 -26.76
C VAL A 97 11.69 -15.89 -27.01
N LEU A 98 11.11 -16.54 -26.00
CA LEU A 98 10.62 -17.93 -26.10
C LEU A 98 9.49 -18.07 -27.13
N ASP A 99 8.58 -17.11 -27.22
CA ASP A 99 7.45 -17.14 -28.16
C ASP A 99 7.87 -16.90 -29.61
N ASN A 100 9.06 -16.32 -29.85
CA ASN A 100 9.62 -16.13 -31.19
C ASN A 100 10.56 -17.27 -31.61
N LEU A 101 10.80 -18.26 -30.74
CA LEU A 101 11.50 -19.48 -31.13
C LEU A 101 10.58 -20.32 -32.02
N GLY A 102 11.10 -20.82 -33.14
CA GLY A 102 10.41 -21.79 -34.00
C GLY A 102 10.40 -23.22 -33.43
N VAL A 103 10.55 -23.37 -32.11
CA VAL A 103 10.55 -24.65 -31.40
C VAL A 103 9.64 -24.58 -30.18
N GLY A 104 9.07 -25.73 -29.82
CA GLY A 104 8.29 -25.88 -28.60
C GLY A 104 9.19 -25.84 -27.37
N VAL A 105 8.82 -25.03 -26.37
CA VAL A 105 9.50 -24.97 -25.08
C VAL A 105 8.50 -25.17 -23.98
N ILE A 106 8.79 -26.15 -23.11
CA ILE A 106 8.06 -26.39 -21.87
C ILE A 106 8.98 -26.19 -20.67
N ILE A 107 8.43 -25.67 -19.58
CA ILE A 107 9.08 -25.71 -18.27
C ILE A 107 8.28 -26.65 -17.41
N GLN A 108 8.98 -27.59 -16.78
CA GLN A 108 8.40 -28.65 -15.99
C GLN A 108 8.84 -28.54 -14.53
N GLY A 109 7.92 -28.83 -13.61
CA GLY A 109 8.24 -29.01 -12.19
C GLY A 109 8.88 -30.36 -11.89
N LEU A 110 9.45 -30.51 -10.69
CA LEU A 110 9.95 -31.79 -10.21
C LEU A 110 8.84 -32.85 -10.00
N ASP A 111 7.59 -32.40 -9.94
CA ASP A 111 6.38 -33.23 -9.89
C ASP A 111 5.87 -33.63 -11.28
N TYR A 112 6.69 -33.41 -12.31
CA TYR A 112 6.42 -33.65 -13.71
C TYR A 112 5.30 -32.82 -14.32
N LYS A 113 4.74 -31.85 -13.59
CA LYS A 113 3.70 -30.98 -14.12
C LYS A 113 4.28 -29.91 -15.03
N VAL A 114 3.59 -29.65 -16.13
CA VAL A 114 3.93 -28.55 -17.04
C VAL A 114 3.57 -27.23 -16.36
N GLN A 115 4.56 -26.38 -16.11
CA GLN A 115 4.38 -25.08 -15.45
C GLN A 115 4.31 -23.92 -16.44
N TYR A 116 4.88 -24.08 -17.63
CA TYR A 116 4.86 -23.10 -18.69
C TYR A 116 5.02 -23.78 -20.05
N GLU A 117 4.39 -23.20 -21.06
CA GLU A 117 4.52 -23.56 -22.47
C GLU A 117 4.65 -22.27 -23.27
N ASN A 118 5.62 -22.21 -24.19
CA ASN A 118 5.68 -21.09 -25.13
C ASN A 118 4.56 -21.16 -26.16
N ARG A 119 4.36 -20.05 -26.89
CA ARG A 119 3.32 -19.95 -27.92
C ARG A 119 3.41 -21.07 -28.97
N PHE A 120 4.60 -21.39 -29.46
CA PHE A 120 4.79 -22.44 -30.47
C PHE A 120 4.32 -23.82 -29.97
N GLN A 121 4.66 -24.18 -28.72
CA GLN A 121 4.21 -25.43 -28.09
C GLN A 121 2.69 -25.48 -28.01
N GLN A 122 2.05 -24.40 -27.54
CA GLN A 122 0.60 -24.33 -27.40
C GLN A 122 -0.12 -24.44 -28.75
N GLU A 123 0.42 -23.79 -29.79
CA GLU A 123 -0.14 -23.85 -31.15
C GLU A 123 0.02 -25.24 -31.77
N SER A 124 1.08 -25.96 -31.43
CA SER A 124 1.39 -27.28 -32.01
C SER A 124 0.73 -28.45 -31.29
N PHE A 125 0.64 -28.39 -29.95
CA PHE A 125 0.21 -29.51 -29.10
C PHE A 125 -1.01 -29.20 -28.24
N GLY A 126 -1.46 -27.93 -28.17
CA GLY A 126 -2.50 -27.50 -27.23
C GLY A 126 -1.91 -26.98 -25.91
N ASN A 127 -2.77 -26.43 -25.06
CA ASN A 127 -2.37 -25.91 -23.74
C ASN A 127 -2.51 -26.99 -22.66
N HIS A 128 -1.38 -27.51 -22.17
CA HIS A 128 -1.32 -28.55 -21.13
C HIS A 128 -0.72 -28.05 -19.81
N VAL A 129 -0.68 -26.73 -19.59
CA VAL A 129 -0.21 -26.17 -18.32
C VAL A 129 -1.04 -26.71 -17.14
N GLY A 130 -0.36 -27.31 -16.17
CA GLY A 130 -0.94 -27.97 -15.01
C GLY A 130 -1.11 -29.48 -15.15
N GLU A 131 -0.99 -30.03 -16.36
CA GLU A 131 -1.04 -31.47 -16.63
C GLU A 131 0.34 -32.12 -16.42
N ILE A 132 0.32 -33.45 -16.29
CA ILE A 132 1.55 -34.26 -16.14
C ILE A 132 2.15 -34.51 -17.53
N CYS A 133 3.43 -34.19 -17.73
CA CYS A 133 4.04 -34.15 -19.08
C CYS A 133 3.92 -35.46 -19.86
N TYR A 134 4.19 -36.60 -19.22
CA TYR A 134 4.25 -37.90 -19.89
C TYR A 134 2.85 -38.41 -20.23
N LYS A 135 1.83 -37.93 -19.51
CA LYS A 135 0.44 -38.21 -19.85
C LYS A 135 -0.06 -37.31 -20.97
N ALA A 136 0.27 -36.02 -20.91
CA ALA A 136 -0.16 -35.02 -21.89
C ALA A 136 0.48 -35.24 -23.27
N TYR A 137 1.78 -35.50 -23.32
CA TYR A 137 2.52 -35.56 -24.59
C TYR A 137 2.84 -36.98 -25.05
N GLU A 138 3.06 -37.91 -24.13
CA GLU A 138 3.44 -39.30 -24.48
C GLU A 138 2.28 -40.30 -24.31
N GLY A 139 1.16 -39.88 -23.70
CA GLY A 139 0.02 -40.76 -23.41
C GLY A 139 0.33 -41.89 -22.42
N LEU A 140 1.37 -41.73 -21.60
CA LEU A 140 1.81 -42.73 -20.63
C LEU A 140 1.11 -42.57 -19.28
N ASP A 141 0.92 -43.68 -18.57
CA ASP A 141 0.44 -43.69 -17.18
C ASP A 141 1.57 -43.60 -16.14
N ASP A 142 2.81 -43.86 -16.57
CA ASP A 142 4.04 -43.81 -15.76
C ASP A 142 5.13 -42.97 -16.45
N LEU A 143 6.22 -42.69 -15.72
CA LEU A 143 7.36 -41.91 -16.19
C LEU A 143 7.93 -42.43 -17.52
N CYS A 144 8.43 -41.51 -18.35
CA CYS A 144 9.06 -41.88 -19.62
C CYS A 144 10.24 -42.84 -19.37
N PRO A 145 10.35 -43.92 -20.16
CA PRO A 145 11.52 -44.79 -20.11
C PRO A 145 12.79 -44.00 -20.51
N HIS A 146 13.90 -44.32 -19.84
CA HIS A 146 15.21 -43.73 -20.12
C HIS A 146 15.81 -44.20 -21.45
#